data_AF-A0A8J3E7G6-F1
#
_entry.id   AF-A0A8J3E7G6-F1
#
_cell.length_a   1.000
_cell.length_b   1.000
_cell.length_c   1.000
_cell.angle_alpha   90.00
_cell.angle_beta   90.00
_cell.angle_gamma   90.00
#
_symmetry.space_group_name_H-M   'P 1'
#
loop_
_entity.id
_entity.type
_entity.pdbx_description
1 polymer ?
#
loop_
_entity_poly.entity_id
_entity_poly.type
_entity_poly.pdbx_seq_one_letter_code
_entity_poly.pdbx_strand_id
1 'polypeptide(L)' 'MNLHANTQKLKKARSNNKSVYLTYTNFEEISGKVADIGNVFVHIATPDNNEPVALEIEKISDISLLRK' A
#
# COMPACT_ATOMS: atom_id res chain seq x y z
N MET A 1 3.76 -13.00 4.25
CA MET A 1 4.85 -12.24 3.61
C MET A 1 5.62 -11.47 4.68
N ASN A 2 6.88 -11.06 4.41
CA ASN A 2 7.73 -10.36 5.39
C ASN A 2 7.38 -8.86 5.44
N LEU A 3 7.02 -8.35 6.63
CA LEU A 3 6.72 -6.93 6.91
C LEU A 3 7.80 -5.98 6.36
N HIS A 4 9.07 -6.37 6.47
CA HIS A 4 10.19 -5.59 5.98
C HIS A 4 10.16 -5.43 4.45
N ALA A 5 9.87 -6.52 3.73
CA ALA A 5 9.80 -6.49 2.27
C ALA A 5 8.63 -5.62 1.76
N ASN A 6 7.48 -5.69 2.43
CA ASN A 6 6.32 -4.83 2.12
C ASN A 6 6.65 -3.36 2.34
N THR A 7 7.25 -3.03 3.47
CA THR A 7 7.66 -1.65 3.80
C THR A 7 8.63 -1.08 2.76
N GLN A 8 9.62 -1.86 2.31
CA GLN A 8 10.57 -1.43 1.27
C GLN A 8 9.88 -1.15 -0.07
N LYS A 9 8.94 -2.00 -0.49
CA LYS A 9 8.15 -1.77 -1.71
C LYS A 9 7.31 -0.50 -1.62
N LEU A 10 6.63 -0.26 -0.48
CA LEU A 10 5.83 0.94 -0.24
C LEU A 10 6.70 2.21 -0.26
N LYS A 11 7.87 2.18 0.40
CA LYS A 11 8.85 3.28 0.36
C LYS A 11 9.32 3.58 -1.06
N LYS A 12 9.63 2.53 -1.83
CA LYS A 12 10.01 2.65 -3.24
C LYS A 12 8.88 3.24 -4.09
N ALA A 13 7.63 2.84 -3.85
CA ALA A 13 6.48 3.39 -4.56
C ALA A 13 6.31 4.89 -4.29
N ARG A 14 6.36 5.29 -3.01
CA ARG A 14 6.28 6.69 -2.57
C ARG A 14 7.39 7.54 -3.19
N SER A 15 8.64 7.07 -3.12
CA SER A 15 9.80 7.79 -3.69
C SER A 15 9.71 7.99 -5.21
N ASN A 16 9.02 7.09 -5.91
CA ASN A 16 8.82 7.18 -7.36
C ASN A 16 7.49 7.85 -7.74
N ASN A 17 6.70 8.33 -6.78
CA ASN A 17 5.34 8.85 -6.97
C ASN A 17 4.44 7.90 -7.80
N LYS A 18 4.63 6.59 -7.63
CA LYS A 18 3.88 5.54 -8.34
C LYS A 18 2.72 5.04 -7.48
N SER A 19 1.64 4.68 -8.16
CA SER A 19 0.54 3.96 -7.50
C SER A 19 0.98 2.54 -7.13
N VAL A 20 0.44 2.06 -6.02
CA VAL A 20 0.55 0.67 -5.55
C VAL A 20 -0.77 -0.03 -5.78
N TYR A 21 -0.68 -1.33 -6.08
CA TYR A 21 -1.80 -2.26 -6.12
C TYR A 21 -1.56 -3.28 -5.03
N LEU A 22 -2.41 -3.25 -4.01
CA LEU A 22 -2.27 -4.00 -2.79
C LEU A 22 -3.39 -5.03 -2.73
N THR A 23 -3.05 -6.25 -2.34
CA THR A 23 -4.06 -7.20 -1.85
C THR A 23 -4.00 -7.16 -0.33
N TYR A 24 -5.10 -6.76 0.28
CA TYR A 24 -5.30 -6.67 1.71
C TYR A 24 -6.16 -7.84 2.20
N THR A 25 -6.29 -8.00 3.52
CA THR A 25 -7.00 -9.13 4.15
C THR A 25 -8.33 -9.45 3.47
N ASN A 26 -8.69 -10.74 3.38
CA ASN A 26 -9.89 -11.23 2.68
C ASN A 26 -9.91 -10.94 1.16
N PHE A 27 -8.74 -10.82 0.53
CA PHE A 27 -8.60 -10.58 -0.91
C PHE A 27 -9.15 -9.23 -1.39
N GLU A 28 -9.23 -8.25 -0.47
CA GLU A 28 -9.61 -6.89 -0.83
C GLU A 28 -8.49 -6.25 -1.66
N GLU A 29 -8.82 -5.77 -2.86
CA GLU A 29 -7.86 -5.09 -3.72
C GLU A 29 -7.95 -3.58 -3.51
N ILE A 30 -6.83 -2.99 -3.09
CA ILE A 30 -6.73 -1.56 -2.83
C ILE A 30 -5.68 -0.99 -3.77
N SER A 31 -6.05 0.03 -4.54
CA SER A 31 -5.13 0.71 -5.43
C SER A 31 -5.12 2.21 -5.15
N GLY A 32 -3.92 2.79 -5.15
CA GLY A 32 -3.77 4.20 -4.82
C GLY A 32 -2.32 4.62 -4.67
N LYS A 33 -2.10 5.85 -4.23
CA LYS A 33 -0.76 6.38 -3.94
C LYS A 33 -0.47 6.32 -2.45
N VAL A 34 0.78 6.04 -2.11
CA VAL A 34 1.22 6.06 -0.71
C VAL A 34 1.33 7.52 -0.23
N ALA A 35 0.43 7.92 0.66
CA ALA A 35 0.44 9.25 1.27
C ALA A 35 1.47 9.31 2.41
N ASP A 36 1.43 8.32 3.30
CA ASP A 36 2.36 8.21 4.43
C ASP A 36 2.64 6.75 4.83
N ILE A 37 3.79 6.51 5.47
CA ILE A 37 4.25 5.18 5.90
C ILE A 37 4.71 5.26 7.35
N GLY A 38 3.94 4.68 8.26
CA GLY A 38 4.35 4.44 9.64
C GLY A 38 5.07 3.10 9.81
N ASN A 39 5.37 2.75 11.06
CA ASN A 39 6.03 1.47 11.39
C ASN A 39 5.09 0.26 11.27
N VAL A 40 3.79 0.47 11.51
CA VAL A 40 2.77 -0.59 11.52
C VAL A 40 1.71 -0.37 10.43
N PHE A 41 1.37 0.89 10.17
CA PHE A 41 0.32 1.27 9.23
C PHE A 41 0.88 2.03 8.02
N VAL A 42 0.22 1.88 6.87
CA VAL A 42 0.43 2.69 5.67
C VAL A 42 -0.87 3.41 5.30
N HIS A 43 -0.76 4.68 4.90
CA HIS A 43 -1.88 5.47 4.44
C HIS A 43 -1.88 5.53 2.91
N ILE A 44 -2.93 5.00 2.28
CA ILE A 44 -3.09 4.95 0.82
C ILE A 44 -4.18 5.92 0.40
N ALA A 45 -3.80 6.94 -0.36
CA ALA A 45 -4.75 7.82 -1.03
C ALA A 45 -5.32 7.08 -2.26
N THR A 46 -6.56 6.63 -2.16
CA THR A 46 -7.32 6.04 -3.28
C THR A 46 -8.04 7.15 -4.05
N PRO A 47 -8.30 6.99 -5.36
CA PRO A 47 -9.00 8.01 -6.13
C PRO A 47 -10.48 8.15 -5.74
N ASP A 48 -11.08 7.08 -5.21
CA ASP A 48 -12.52 7.03 -4.87
C ASP A 48 -12.83 7.58 -3.48
N ASN A 49 -11.82 7.74 -2.62
CA ASN A 49 -11.97 8.28 -1.27
C ASN A 49 -11.26 9.62 -1.14
N ASN A 50 -11.94 10.59 -0.52
CA ASN A 50 -11.31 11.88 -0.19
C ASN A 50 -10.26 11.76 0.93
N GLU A 51 -10.34 10.71 1.75
CA GLU A 51 -9.41 10.48 2.86
C GLU A 51 -8.52 9.24 2.60
N PRO A 52 -7.23 9.30 2.97
CA PRO A 52 -6.34 8.15 2.84
C PRO A 52 -6.80 6.97 3.71
N VAL A 53 -6.82 5.77 3.13
CA VAL A 53 -7.15 4.54 3.84
C VAL A 53 -5.93 4.06 4.63
N ALA A 54 -6.09 3.85 5.94
CA ALA A 54 -5.05 3.28 6.79
C ALA A 54 -5.09 1.74 6.74
N LEU A 55 -3.96 1.13 6.39
CA LEU A 55 -3.82 -0.33 6.25
C LEU A 55 -2.67 -0.84 7.11
N GLU A 56 -2.87 -1.96 7.80
CA GLU A 56 -1.79 -2.63 8.54
C GLU A 56 -0.84 -3.32 7.55
N ILE A 57 0.45 -2.98 7.61
CA ILE A 57 1.43 -3.47 6.63
C ILE A 57 1.59 -5.00 6.71
N GLU A 58 1.40 -5.59 7.90
CA GLU A 58 1.42 -7.05 8.11
C GLU A 58 0.27 -7.79 7.43
N LYS A 59 -0.87 -7.12 7.27
CA LYS A 59 -2.08 -7.67 6.65
C LYS A 59 -2.07 -7.57 5.12
N ILE A 60 -1.05 -6.93 4.55
CA ILE A 60 -0.85 -6.84 3.10
C ILE A 60 -0.24 -8.16 2.60
N SER A 61 -1.03 -8.90 1.82
CA SER A 61 -0.67 -10.21 1.30
C SER A 61 0.13 -10.13 0.00
N ASP A 62 -0.08 -9.10 -0.82
CA ASP A 62 0.70 -8.83 -2.04
C ASP A 62 0.81 -7.33 -2.32
N ILE A 63 1.92 -6.92 -2.95
CA ILE A 63 2.18 -5.54 -3.38
C ILE A 63 2.77 -5.58 -4.78
N SER A 64 2.06 -4.99 -5.73
CA SER A 64 2.51 -4.73 -7.09
C SER A 64 2.67 -3.23 -7.36
N LEU A 65 3.73 -2.88 -8.10
CA LEU A 65 3.95 -1.53 -8.64
C LEU A 65 3.53 -1.42 -10.11
N LEU A 66 3.09 -2.54 -10.69
CA LEU A 66 2.56 -2.65 -12.03
C LEU A 66 1.06 -2.91 -11.90
N ARG A 67 0.26 -2.24 -12.72
CA ARG A 67 -1.17 -2.55 -12.85
C ARG A 67 -1.27 -4.01 -13.30
N LYS A 68 -1.94 -4.86 -12.51
CA LYS A 68 -2.33 -6.20 -12.97
C LYS A 68 -3.41 -6.08 -14.04
#